data_AF-E1RIC6-F1
#
_entry.id   AF-E1RIC6-F1
#
_cell.length_a   1.000
_cell.length_b   1.000
_cell.length_c   1.000
_cell.angle_alpha   90.00
_cell.angle_beta   90.00
_cell.angle_gamma   90.00
#
_symmetry.space_group_name_H-M   'P 1'
#
loop_
_entity.id
_entity.type
_entity.pdbx_description
1 polymer ?
#
loop_
_entity_poly.entity_id
_entity_poly.type
_entity_poly.pdbx_seq_one_letter_code
_entity_poly.pdbx_strand_id
1 'polypeptide(L)'
;MEIIYCPNCGCKLNKGDKFCTKCGSGFPSGDVQLKVPAVSLILSAFYPGLGQMYNGDKLSKGLLIFFGFAIGSLFFFIPGVLVWIFGMYDAYKKSGRIQKGEAEYSPARNKDIALIIFIPLIVLILILGITIYAVYFYYGSPETLLNKIEYYSQYLKSRI
;
A
#
# COMPACT_ATOMS: atom_id res chain seq x y z
N MET A 1 5.52 -16.96 -27.15
CA MET A 1 6.90 -17.38 -26.84
C MET A 1 7.70 -16.10 -26.71
N GLU A 2 8.04 -15.69 -25.49
CA GLU A 2 8.78 -14.45 -25.23
C GLU A 2 10.25 -14.69 -25.55
N ILE A 3 10.84 -13.83 -26.38
CA ILE A 3 12.19 -13.99 -26.89
C ILE A 3 13.08 -12.96 -26.20
N ILE A 4 14.10 -13.44 -25.49
CA ILE A 4 15.08 -12.59 -24.80
C ILE A 4 16.39 -12.67 -25.60
N TYR A 5 17.11 -11.56 -25.71
CA TYR A 5 18.40 -11.50 -26.39
C TYR A 5 19.54 -11.32 -25.39
N CYS A 6 20.66 -11.99 -25.61
CA CYS A 6 21.84 -11.84 -24.76
C CYS A 6 22.42 -10.42 -24.92
N PRO A 7 22.62 -9.65 -23.83
CA PRO A 7 23.15 -8.28 -23.91
C PRO A 7 24.61 -8.21 -24.33
N ASN A 8 25.35 -9.31 -24.25
CA ASN A 8 26.76 -9.35 -24.62
C ASN A 8 26.98 -9.69 -26.11
N CYS A 9 26.22 -10.61 -26.69
CA CYS A 9 26.48 -11.11 -28.06
C CYS A 9 25.26 -11.13 -29.00
N GLY A 10 24.06 -10.77 -28.51
CA GLY A 10 22.84 -10.76 -29.31
C GLY A 10 22.26 -12.14 -29.66
N CYS A 11 22.76 -13.23 -29.04
CA CYS A 11 22.21 -14.57 -29.20
C CYS A 11 20.73 -14.60 -28.75
N LYS A 12 19.87 -15.33 -29.49
CA LYS A 12 18.49 -15.60 -29.06
C LYS A 12 18.53 -16.58 -27.88
N LEU A 13 17.81 -16.25 -26.80
CA LEU A 13 17.75 -17.05 -25.58
C LEU A 13 16.37 -17.64 -25.38
N ASN A 14 16.34 -18.82 -24.78
CA ASN A 14 15.12 -19.48 -24.35
C ASN A 14 14.81 -19.09 -22.90
N LYS A 15 13.52 -19.14 -22.55
CA LYS A 15 13.07 -18.90 -21.18
C LYS A 15 13.64 -19.98 -20.26
N GLY A 16 14.41 -19.56 -19.24
CA GLY A 16 15.04 -20.45 -18.26
C GLY A 16 16.56 -20.65 -18.43
N ASP A 17 17.17 -20.15 -19.51
CA ASP A 17 18.62 -20.26 -19.73
C ASP A 17 19.39 -19.45 -18.69
N LYS A 18 20.29 -20.05 -17.90
CA LYS A 18 21.11 -19.35 -16.89
C LYS A 18 22.33 -18.62 -17.47
N PHE A 19 22.73 -19.03 -18.66
CA PHE A 19 23.94 -18.59 -19.35
C PHE A 19 23.69 -18.59 -20.86
N CYS A 20 24.30 -17.68 -21.62
CA CYS A 20 24.15 -17.70 -23.09
C CYS A 20 25.00 -18.85 -23.62
N THR A 21 24.38 -19.77 -24.34
CA THR A 21 25.04 -20.93 -24.97
C THR A 21 26.08 -20.53 -26.02
N LYS A 22 26.05 -19.28 -26.52
CA LYS A 22 26.99 -18.75 -27.51
C LYS A 22 28.23 -18.08 -26.90
N CYS A 23 28.08 -17.33 -25.80
CA CYS A 23 29.17 -16.49 -25.26
C CYS A 23 29.45 -16.69 -23.76
N GLY A 24 28.71 -17.57 -23.08
CA GLY A 24 28.94 -17.92 -21.67
C GLY A 24 28.58 -16.86 -20.64
N SER A 25 28.10 -15.68 -21.04
CA SER A 25 27.72 -14.63 -20.08
C SER A 25 26.50 -15.09 -19.28
N GLY A 26 26.61 -15.01 -17.95
CA GLY A 26 25.48 -15.22 -17.04
C GLY A 26 24.49 -14.07 -17.14
N PHE A 27 23.21 -14.39 -17.11
CA PHE A 27 22.14 -13.42 -16.96
C PHE A 27 21.10 -14.01 -16.01
N PRO A 28 20.38 -13.18 -15.24
CA PRO A 28 19.41 -13.66 -14.26
C PRO A 28 18.27 -14.38 -14.99
N SER A 29 18.38 -15.69 -15.03
CA SER A 29 17.39 -16.65 -15.51
C SER A 29 16.38 -16.95 -14.41
N GLY A 30 15.74 -15.90 -13.92
CA GLY A 30 14.47 -16.08 -13.26
C GLY A 30 13.42 -16.10 -14.36
N ASP A 31 12.46 -17.02 -14.29
CA ASP A 31 11.20 -16.85 -15.00
C ASP A 31 10.71 -15.43 -14.74
N VAL A 32 10.78 -14.55 -15.73
CA VAL A 32 10.11 -13.26 -15.66
C VAL A 32 8.64 -13.60 -15.58
N GLN A 33 8.10 -13.58 -14.37
CA GLN A 33 6.68 -13.77 -14.14
C GLN A 33 6.01 -12.52 -14.68
N LEU A 34 5.50 -12.61 -15.92
CA LEU A 34 4.73 -11.51 -16.50
C LEU A 34 3.63 -11.11 -15.52
N LYS A 35 3.59 -9.81 -15.23
CA LYS A 35 2.57 -9.22 -14.36
C LYS A 35 1.26 -9.13 -15.14
N VAL A 36 0.16 -9.57 -14.54
CA VAL A 36 -1.16 -9.51 -15.17
C VAL A 36 -1.84 -8.18 -14.80
N PRO A 37 -2.23 -7.35 -15.77
CA PRO A 37 -2.80 -6.03 -15.48
C PRO A 37 -4.08 -6.06 -14.66
N ALA A 38 -4.95 -7.02 -14.93
CA ALA A 38 -6.17 -7.23 -14.17
C ALA A 38 -5.90 -7.52 -12.68
N VAL A 39 -4.85 -8.29 -12.36
CA VAL A 39 -4.47 -8.59 -10.97
C VAL A 39 -4.01 -7.32 -10.25
N SER A 40 -3.15 -6.51 -10.89
CA SER A 40 -2.67 -5.24 -10.31
C SER A 40 -3.81 -4.23 -10.07
N LEU A 41 -4.78 -4.19 -11.00
CA LEU A 41 -5.99 -3.39 -10.89
C LEU A 41 -6.84 -3.84 -9.68
N ILE A 42 -7.17 -5.13 -9.60
CA ILE A 42 -7.98 -5.70 -8.52
C ILE A 42 -7.32 -5.48 -7.16
N LEU A 43 -6.01 -5.66 -7.07
CA LEU A 43 -5.26 -5.41 -5.83
C LEU A 43 -5.39 -3.94 -5.38
N SER A 44 -5.23 -2.99 -6.30
CA SER A 44 -5.38 -1.56 -5.98
C SER A 44 -6.82 -1.15 -5.67
N ALA A 45 -7.80 -1.83 -6.28
CA ALA A 45 -9.21 -1.65 -5.96
C ALA A 45 -9.54 -2.23 -4.56
N PHE A 46 -9.00 -3.39 -4.20
CA PHE A 46 -9.22 -3.97 -2.87
C PHE A 46 -8.57 -3.14 -1.76
N TYR A 47 -7.35 -2.64 -2.01
CA TYR A 47 -6.64 -1.79 -1.06
C TYR A 47 -5.77 -0.76 -1.80
N PRO A 48 -5.99 0.55 -1.59
CA PRO A 48 -5.24 1.61 -2.26
C PRO A 48 -3.73 1.43 -2.10
N GLY A 49 -3.01 1.33 -3.22
CA GLY A 49 -1.55 1.18 -3.23
C GLY A 49 -1.03 -0.27 -3.34
N LEU A 50 -1.87 -1.31 -3.21
CA LEU A 50 -1.38 -2.70 -3.30
C LEU A 50 -0.92 -3.11 -4.70
N GLY A 51 -1.57 -2.65 -5.77
CA GLY A 51 -1.13 -2.97 -7.13
C GLY A 51 0.25 -2.40 -7.44
N GLN A 52 0.62 -1.27 -6.84
CA GLN A 52 1.99 -0.73 -6.91
C GLN A 52 2.99 -1.68 -6.25
N MET A 53 2.65 -2.30 -5.12
CA MET A 53 3.53 -3.29 -4.47
C MET A 53 3.66 -4.56 -5.32
N TYR A 54 2.56 -5.00 -5.95
CA TYR A 54 2.58 -6.10 -6.92
C TYR A 54 3.47 -5.80 -8.13
N ASN A 55 3.48 -4.55 -8.61
CA ASN A 55 4.31 -4.10 -9.73
C ASN A 55 5.79 -3.86 -9.34
N GLY A 56 6.17 -4.06 -8.08
CA GLY A 56 7.53 -3.83 -7.59
C GLY A 56 7.90 -2.35 -7.49
N ASP A 57 6.93 -1.43 -7.42
CA ASP A 57 7.20 -0.01 -7.18
C ASP A 57 7.80 0.24 -5.79
N LYS A 58 8.36 1.43 -5.60
CA LYS A 58 8.80 1.89 -4.28
C LYS A 58 7.59 2.00 -3.35
N LEU A 59 7.77 1.60 -2.09
CA LEU A 59 6.76 1.70 -1.03
C LEU A 59 6.13 3.10 -0.95
N SER A 60 6.93 4.16 -1.17
CA SER A 60 6.45 5.55 -1.14
C SER A 60 5.30 5.82 -2.12
N LYS A 61 5.28 5.21 -3.31
CA LYS A 61 4.15 5.37 -4.25
C LYS A 61 2.87 4.76 -3.70
N GLY A 62 2.97 3.57 -3.12
CA GLY A 62 1.83 2.91 -2.49
C GLY A 62 1.27 3.72 -1.32
N LEU A 63 2.16 4.21 -0.44
CA LEU A 63 1.78 5.06 0.70
C LEU A 63 1.19 6.41 0.25
N LEU A 64 1.72 7.03 -0.81
CA LEU A 64 1.15 8.28 -1.35
C LEU A 64 -0.27 8.09 -1.86
N ILE A 65 -0.55 6.99 -2.57
CA ILE A 65 -1.92 6.66 -3.00
C ILE A 65 -2.81 6.38 -1.80
N PHE A 66 -2.32 5.59 -0.83
CA PHE A 66 -3.08 5.25 0.38
C PHE A 66 -3.46 6.49 1.19
N PHE A 67 -2.47 7.29 1.60
CA PHE A 67 -2.74 8.49 2.40
C PHE A 67 -3.44 9.58 1.59
N GLY A 68 -3.17 9.67 0.28
CA GLY A 68 -3.93 10.57 -0.61
C GLY A 68 -5.41 10.20 -0.67
N PHE A 69 -5.74 8.91 -0.76
CA PHE A 69 -7.13 8.44 -0.65
C PHE A 69 -7.70 8.68 0.76
N ALA A 70 -6.98 8.29 1.82
CA ALA A 70 -7.48 8.38 3.20
C ALA A 70 -7.72 9.82 3.65
N ILE A 71 -6.72 10.70 3.48
CA ILE A 71 -6.83 12.13 3.81
C ILE A 71 -7.81 12.81 2.86
N GLY A 72 -7.70 12.52 1.55
CA GLY A 72 -8.61 13.05 0.54
C GLY A 72 -10.05 12.75 0.92
N SER A 73 -10.40 11.48 1.12
CA SER A 73 -11.77 11.07 1.46
C SER A 73 -12.25 11.56 2.83
N LEU A 74 -11.35 11.72 3.80
CA LEU A 74 -11.66 12.25 5.13
C LEU A 74 -12.13 13.70 5.08
N PHE A 75 -11.45 14.57 4.33
CA PHE A 75 -11.80 15.99 4.23
C PHE A 75 -12.77 16.27 3.08
N PHE A 76 -12.63 15.57 1.96
CA PHE A 76 -13.39 15.76 0.73
C PHE A 76 -13.56 14.42 -0.01
N PHE A 77 -14.74 13.81 0.10
CA PHE A 77 -15.04 12.49 -0.48
C PHE A 77 -14.63 12.37 -1.97
N ILE A 78 -14.99 13.35 -2.80
CA ILE A 78 -14.74 13.33 -4.26
C ILE A 78 -13.23 13.32 -4.58
N PRO A 79 -12.39 14.27 -4.11
CA PRO A 79 -10.94 14.20 -4.26
C PRO A 79 -10.31 12.87 -3.81
N GLY A 80 -10.77 12.30 -2.69
CA GLY A 80 -10.30 10.98 -2.24
C GLY A 80 -10.54 9.90 -3.29
N VAL A 81 -11.79 9.79 -3.78
CA VAL A 81 -12.15 8.81 -4.82
C VAL A 81 -11.35 9.01 -6.11
N LEU A 82 -11.06 10.26 -6.51
CA LEU A 82 -10.22 10.53 -7.68
C LEU A 82 -8.79 10.00 -7.53
N VAL A 83 -8.18 10.17 -6.36
CA VAL A 83 -6.84 9.61 -6.07
C VAL A 83 -6.86 8.09 -6.10
N TRP A 84 -7.93 7.46 -5.60
CA TRP A 84 -8.08 6.01 -5.61
C TRP A 84 -8.21 5.44 -7.03
N ILE A 85 -9.08 6.04 -7.86
CA ILE A 85 -9.23 5.66 -9.27
C ILE A 85 -7.91 5.88 -10.03
N PHE A 86 -7.22 7.00 -9.77
CA PHE A 86 -5.90 7.24 -10.34
C PHE A 86 -4.91 6.14 -9.97
N GLY A 87 -4.88 5.71 -8.70
CA GLY A 87 -4.03 4.63 -8.24
C GLY A 87 -4.31 3.29 -8.92
N MET A 88 -5.59 2.97 -9.16
CA MET A 88 -5.99 1.80 -9.95
C MET A 88 -5.47 1.87 -11.39
N TYR A 89 -5.66 3.02 -12.06
CA TYR A 89 -5.20 3.25 -13.42
C TYR A 89 -3.67 3.14 -13.54
N ASP A 90 -2.93 3.76 -12.62
CA ASP A 90 -1.46 3.70 -12.59
C ASP A 90 -0.95 2.26 -12.45
N ALA A 91 -1.55 1.46 -11.55
CA ALA A 91 -1.16 0.07 -11.35
C ALA A 91 -1.42 -0.80 -12.59
N TYR A 92 -2.60 -0.64 -13.19
CA TYR A 92 -2.99 -1.33 -14.42
C TYR A 92 -2.07 -0.98 -15.59
N LYS A 93 -1.81 0.32 -15.79
CA LYS A 93 -0.97 0.79 -16.90
C LYS A 93 0.45 0.26 -16.77
N LYS A 94 1.05 0.30 -15.57
CA LYS A 94 2.43 -0.16 -15.37
C LYS A 94 2.58 -1.66 -15.59
N SER A 95 1.72 -2.47 -15.01
CA SER A 95 1.72 -3.93 -15.24
C SER A 95 1.51 -4.28 -16.72
N GLY A 96 0.65 -3.54 -17.43
CA GLY A 96 0.47 -3.69 -18.88
C GLY A 96 1.74 -3.38 -19.67
N ARG A 97 2.51 -2.36 -19.27
CA ARG A 97 3.80 -2.05 -19.87
C ARG A 97 4.86 -3.12 -19.60
N ILE A 98 4.92 -3.66 -18.37
CA ILE A 98 5.79 -4.79 -18.03
C ILE A 98 5.42 -6.00 -18.87
N GLN A 99 4.13 -6.28 -19.02
CA GLN A 99 3.64 -7.42 -19.80
C GLN A 99 4.02 -7.33 -21.29
N LYS A 100 4.09 -6.10 -21.83
CA LYS A 100 4.50 -5.83 -23.21
C LYS A 100 6.03 -5.70 -23.38
N GLY A 101 6.81 -5.78 -22.32
CA GLY A 101 8.27 -5.54 -22.35
C GLY A 101 8.68 -4.07 -22.50
N GLU A 102 7.74 -3.13 -22.32
CA GLU A 102 7.97 -1.67 -22.42
C GLU A 102 8.48 -1.04 -21.10
N ALA A 103 8.51 -1.81 -20.02
CA ALA A 103 8.98 -1.39 -18.71
C ALA A 103 9.74 -2.51 -18.02
N GLU A 104 10.76 -2.15 -17.23
CA GLU A 104 11.58 -3.10 -16.49
C GLU A 104 10.74 -3.86 -15.46
N TYR A 105 10.87 -5.19 -15.46
CA TYR A 105 10.31 -6.05 -14.44
C TYR A 105 11.02 -5.82 -13.11
N SER A 106 10.25 -5.61 -12.04
CA SER A 106 10.76 -5.58 -10.68
C SER A 106 9.97 -6.57 -9.81
N PRO A 107 10.62 -7.44 -9.03
CA PRO A 107 9.94 -8.38 -8.17
C PRO A 107 9.22 -7.66 -7.03
N ALA A 108 8.04 -8.17 -6.65
CA ALA A 108 7.32 -7.66 -5.49
C ALA A 108 8.10 -8.03 -4.21
N ARG A 109 8.28 -7.07 -3.31
CA ARG A 109 9.01 -7.28 -2.06
C ARG A 109 8.01 -7.54 -0.93
N ASN A 110 8.07 -8.72 -0.31
CA ASN A 110 7.16 -9.09 0.79
C ASN A 110 7.15 -8.07 1.92
N LYS A 111 8.31 -7.49 2.24
CA LYS A 111 8.41 -6.42 3.25
C LYS A 111 7.62 -5.17 2.87
N ASP A 112 7.57 -4.79 1.59
CA ASP A 112 6.82 -3.61 1.17
C ASP A 112 5.31 -3.87 1.20
N ILE A 113 4.89 -5.07 0.84
CA ILE A 113 3.49 -5.53 0.96
C ILE A 113 3.06 -5.55 2.43
N ALA A 114 3.92 -6.00 3.34
CA ALA A 114 3.63 -5.95 4.76
C ALA A 114 3.56 -4.49 5.26
N LEU A 115 4.55 -3.67 4.91
CA LEU A 115 4.66 -2.29 5.38
C LEU A 115 3.51 -1.41 4.90
N ILE A 116 2.99 -1.58 3.69
CA ILE A 116 1.83 -0.79 3.21
C ILE A 116 0.56 -1.06 4.02
N ILE A 117 0.44 -2.23 4.66
CA ILE A 117 -0.67 -2.58 5.55
C ILE A 117 -0.40 -2.11 6.97
N PHE A 118 0.78 -2.42 7.51
CA PHE A 118 1.10 -2.14 8.91
C PHE A 118 1.35 -0.65 9.20
N ILE A 119 1.94 0.12 8.28
CA ILE A 119 2.20 1.55 8.51
C ILE A 119 0.90 2.32 8.77
N PRO A 120 -0.15 2.21 7.93
CA PRO A 120 -1.44 2.84 8.22
C PRO A 120 -2.06 2.44 9.55
N LEU A 121 -1.97 1.16 9.93
CA LEU A 121 -2.51 0.66 11.20
C LEU A 121 -1.75 1.25 12.39
N ILE A 122 -0.41 1.30 12.32
CA ILE A 122 0.42 1.92 13.35
C ILE A 122 0.09 3.41 13.47
N VAL A 123 -0.01 4.14 12.36
CA VAL A 123 -0.39 5.56 12.35
C VAL A 123 -1.76 5.76 13.00
N LEU A 124 -2.75 4.91 12.68
CA LEU A 124 -4.08 4.96 13.29
C LEU A 124 -4.02 4.72 14.81
N ILE A 125 -3.28 3.71 15.26
CA ILE A 125 -3.11 3.40 16.69
C ILE A 125 -2.45 4.59 17.42
N LEU A 126 -1.43 5.21 16.82
CA LEU A 126 -0.78 6.39 17.39
C LEU A 126 -1.75 7.57 17.51
N ILE A 127 -2.56 7.83 16.48
CA ILE A 127 -3.57 8.90 16.52
C ILE A 127 -4.60 8.63 17.62
N LEU A 128 -5.10 7.39 17.72
CA LEU A 128 -6.05 7.00 18.77
C LEU A 128 -5.43 7.13 20.17
N GLY A 129 -4.19 6.67 20.35
CA GLY A 129 -3.47 6.79 21.62
C GLY A 129 -3.26 8.25 22.04
N ILE A 130 -2.85 9.12 21.11
CA ILE A 130 -2.71 10.55 21.34
C ILE A 130 -4.07 11.18 21.70
N THR A 131 -5.13 10.80 21.00
CA THR A 131 -6.49 11.32 21.26
C THR A 131 -6.99 10.92 22.64
N ILE A 132 -6.84 9.64 23.01
CA ILE A 132 -7.20 9.12 24.34
C ILE A 132 -6.41 9.84 25.42
N TYR A 133 -5.11 10.00 25.21
CA TYR A 133 -4.24 10.73 26.13
C TYR A 133 -4.69 12.19 26.31
N ALA A 134 -5.02 12.88 25.21
CA ALA A 134 -5.51 14.26 25.25
C ALA A 134 -6.86 14.37 25.99
N VAL A 135 -7.78 13.42 25.76
CA VAL A 135 -9.07 13.34 26.47
C VAL A 135 -8.85 13.11 27.96
N TYR A 136 -8.00 12.16 28.34
CA TYR A 136 -7.64 11.90 29.74
C TYR A 136 -7.04 13.15 30.41
N PHE A 137 -6.15 13.84 29.69
CA PHE A 137 -5.53 15.07 30.19
C PHE A 137 -6.54 16.21 30.39
N TYR A 138 -7.51 16.37 29.48
CA TYR A 138 -8.48 17.47 29.53
C TYR A 138 -9.65 17.20 30.49
N TYR A 139 -10.22 16.00 30.48
CA TYR A 139 -11.40 15.64 31.28
C TYR A 139 -11.07 14.95 32.61
N GLY A 140 -9.81 14.53 32.82
CA GLY A 140 -9.40 13.74 33.97
C GLY A 140 -9.69 12.25 33.79
N SER A 141 -9.34 11.45 34.82
CA SER A 141 -9.57 10.01 34.77
C SER A 141 -11.08 9.68 34.72
N PRO A 142 -11.46 8.52 34.16
CA PRO A 142 -12.85 8.05 34.19
C PRO A 142 -13.45 8.05 35.61
N GLU A 143 -12.65 7.72 36.62
CA GLU A 143 -13.05 7.75 38.04
C GLU A 143 -13.41 9.16 38.51
N THR A 144 -12.64 10.17 38.10
CA THR A 144 -12.91 11.57 38.44
C THR A 144 -14.24 12.04 37.85
N LEU A 145 -14.53 11.62 36.61
CA LEU A 145 -15.81 11.90 35.94
C LEU A 145 -16.97 11.18 36.63
N LEU A 146 -16.81 9.91 37.01
CA LEU A 146 -17.83 9.13 37.71
C LEU A 146 -18.14 9.72 39.09
N ASN A 147 -17.12 10.10 39.86
CA ASN A 147 -17.30 10.75 41.16
C ASN A 147 -18.05 12.07 41.02
N LYS A 148 -17.77 12.85 39.97
CA LYS A 148 -18.47 14.11 39.70
C LYS A 148 -19.94 13.86 39.34
N ILE A 149 -20.24 12.84 38.54
CA ILE A 149 -21.62 12.44 38.19
C ILE A 149 -22.38 11.98 39.43
N GLU A 150 -21.77 11.13 40.25
CA GLU A 150 -22.38 10.62 41.48
C GLU A 150 -22.69 11.76 42.46
N TYR A 151 -21.75 12.68 42.65
CA TYR A 151 -21.95 13.89 43.44
C TYR A 151 -23.18 14.70 42.99
N TYR A 152 -23.32 14.97 41.68
CA TYR A 152 -24.48 15.73 41.17
C TYR A 152 -25.79 14.94 41.29
N SER A 153 -25.77 13.62 41.11
CA SER A 153 -26.93 12.75 41.33
C SER A 153 -27.42 12.83 42.78
N GLN A 154 -26.49 12.77 43.75
CA GLN A 154 -26.82 12.94 45.17
C GLN A 154 -27.32 14.35 45.48
N TYR A 155 -26.71 15.39 44.91
CA TYR A 155 -27.12 16.79 45.10
C TYR A 155 -28.54 17.08 44.57
N LEU A 156 -28.92 16.49 43.43
CA LEU A 156 -30.27 16.68 42.88
C LEU A 156 -31.34 15.94 43.70
N LYS A 157 -31.03 14.73 44.19
CA LYS A 157 -31.93 13.98 45.07
C LYS A 157 -32.21 14.66 46.40
N SER A 158 -31.31 15.51 46.90
CA SER A 158 -31.52 16.27 48.13
C SER A 158 -32.30 17.57 47.94
N ARG A 159 -32.60 17.95 46.69
CA ARG A 159 -33.31 19.18 46.32
C ARG A 159 -34.76 18.94 45.87
N ILE A 160 -35.17 17.69 45.69
CA ILE A 160 -36.53 17.25 45.36
C ILE A 160 -37.17 16.68 46.63
#